data_AF-X0UUL6-F1
#
_entry.id   AF-X0UUL6-F1
#
_cell.length_a   1.000
_cell.length_b   1.000
_cell.length_c   1.000
_cell.angle_alpha   90.00
_cell.angle_beta   90.00
_cell.angle_gamma   90.00
#
_symmetry.space_group_name_H-M   'P 1'
#
loop_
_entity.id
_entity.type
_entity.pdbx_description
1 polymer ?
#
loop_
_entity_poly.entity_id
_entity_poly.type
_entity_poly.pdbx_seq_one_letter_code
_entity_poly.pdbx_strand_id
1 'polypeptide(L)'
;MTKLHEMAEFGQSVWYDNIRRDLLVAGGLEQLIEDGVSGVTSNPSIFEKAIAGSTEYDQALHSLVDEGLEPGQIYETLAMEDIQR
;
A
#
# COMPACT_ATOMS: atom_id res chain seq x y z
N MET A 1 4.08 23.89 -3.90
CA MET A 1 5.37 23.31 -4.34
C MET A 1 6.14 22.92 -3.09
N THR A 2 6.49 21.65 -2.95
CA THR A 2 7.18 21.08 -1.78
C THR A 2 8.66 20.85 -2.12
N LYS A 3 9.49 20.47 -1.12
CA LYS A 3 10.88 20.04 -1.38
C LYS A 3 11.00 18.84 -2.32
N LEU A 4 9.99 17.97 -2.37
CA LEU A 4 10.00 16.81 -3.26
C LEU A 4 9.89 17.25 -4.73
N HIS A 5 9.12 18.31 -5.00
CA HIS A 5 9.05 18.92 -6.32
C HIS A 5 10.40 19.53 -6.72
N GLU A 6 11.08 20.22 -5.81
CA GLU A 6 12.42 20.76 -6.07
C GLU A 6 13.42 19.63 -6.40
N MET A 7 13.37 18.49 -5.70
CA MET A 7 14.21 17.33 -6.01
C MET A 7 13.95 16.75 -7.41
N ALA A 8 12.69 16.77 -7.86
CA ALA A 8 12.34 16.32 -9.20
C ALA A 8 12.96 17.21 -10.30
N GLU A 9 13.13 18.51 -10.06
CA GLU A 9 13.84 19.43 -10.98
C GLU A 9 15.33 19.06 -11.14
N PHE A 10 15.93 18.43 -10.12
CA PHE A 10 17.28 17.87 -10.20
C PHE A 10 17.33 16.45 -10.80
N GLY A 11 16.19 15.91 -11.24
CA GLY A 11 16.10 14.57 -11.83
C GLY A 11 16.03 13.42 -10.82
N GLN A 12 15.74 13.71 -9.55
CA GLN A 12 15.57 12.68 -8.52
C GLN A 12 14.09 12.38 -8.25
N SER A 13 13.71 11.11 -8.40
CA SER A 13 12.36 10.62 -8.08
C SER A 13 12.31 10.12 -6.63
N VAL A 14 11.42 10.69 -5.82
CA VAL A 14 11.19 10.25 -4.43
C VAL A 14 10.03 9.27 -4.38
N TRP A 15 10.25 8.14 -3.72
CA TRP A 15 9.29 7.05 -3.57
C TRP A 15 8.93 6.86 -2.10
N TYR A 16 7.69 6.48 -1.85
CA TYR A 16 7.18 6.19 -0.52
C TYR A 16 7.36 4.71 -0.19
N ASP A 17 8.17 4.40 0.84
CA ASP A 17 8.53 3.03 1.21
C ASP A 17 7.57 2.40 2.23
N ASN A 18 6.29 2.42 1.90
CA ASN A 18 5.25 1.76 2.67
C ASN A 18 3.98 1.62 1.82
N ILE A 19 3.12 0.65 2.14
CA ILE A 19 1.77 0.57 1.61
C ILE A 19 0.85 0.00 2.67
N ARG A 20 -0.31 0.62 2.85
CA ARG A 20 -1.37 0.15 3.73
C ARG A 20 -2.72 0.48 3.10
N ARG A 21 -3.72 -0.37 3.35
CA ARG A 21 -5.06 -0.19 2.79
C ARG A 21 -5.72 1.13 3.17
N ASP A 22 -5.52 1.63 4.39
CA ASP A 22 -6.03 2.93 4.84
C ASP A 22 -5.48 4.09 4.02
N LEU A 23 -4.17 4.08 3.71
CA LEU A 23 -3.53 5.08 2.85
C LEU A 23 -4.19 5.16 1.47
N LEU A 24 -4.58 4.01 0.91
CA LEU A 24 -5.18 3.89 -0.41
C LEU A 24 -6.66 4.33 -0.42
N VAL A 25 -7.43 3.99 0.62
CA VAL A 25 -8.88 4.28 0.64
C VAL A 25 -9.22 5.65 1.21
N ALA A 26 -8.33 6.23 2.03
CA ALA A 26 -8.58 7.50 2.71
C ALA A 26 -8.07 8.74 1.95
N GLY A 27 -7.60 8.58 0.70
CA GLY A 27 -7.06 9.70 -0.08
C GLY A 27 -5.60 10.05 0.24
N GLY A 28 -4.92 9.23 1.05
CA GLY A 28 -3.58 9.54 1.56
C GLY A 28 -2.50 9.40 0.48
N LEU A 29 -2.65 8.42 -0.42
CA LEU A 29 -1.73 8.25 -1.54
C LEU A 29 -1.85 9.42 -2.53
N GLU A 30 -3.07 9.88 -2.81
CA GLU A 30 -3.34 11.04 -3.64
C GLU A 30 -2.67 12.29 -3.08
N GLN A 31 -2.75 12.50 -1.75
CA GLN A 31 -2.07 13.61 -1.10
C GLN A 31 -0.54 13.50 -1.23
N LEU A 32 0.03 12.31 -1.11
CA LEU A 32 1.47 12.09 -1.31
C LEU A 32 1.89 12.41 -2.75
N ILE A 33 1.09 12.04 -3.73
CA ILE A 33 1.31 12.37 -5.15
C ILE A 33 1.26 13.88 -5.35
N GLU A 34 0.25 14.56 -4.79
CA GLU A 34 0.15 16.03 -4.80
C GLU A 34 1.35 16.71 -4.14
N ASP A 35 1.94 16.08 -3.13
CA ASP A 35 3.14 16.53 -2.45
C ASP A 35 4.44 16.22 -3.21
N GLY A 36 4.38 15.49 -4.33
CA GLY A 36 5.50 15.22 -5.23
C GLY A 36 6.14 13.84 -5.07
N VAL A 37 5.51 12.91 -4.35
CA VAL A 37 5.88 11.48 -4.39
C VAL A 37 5.56 10.92 -5.78
N SER A 38 6.49 10.10 -6.30
CA SER A 38 6.46 9.63 -7.69
C SER A 38 6.38 8.11 -7.83
N GLY A 39 6.34 7.39 -6.71
CA GLY A 39 6.24 5.94 -6.69
C GLY A 39 6.06 5.42 -5.27
N VAL A 40 5.69 4.15 -5.17
CA VAL A 40 5.50 3.43 -3.91
C VAL A 40 6.25 2.11 -3.99
N THR A 41 6.83 1.67 -2.88
CA THR A 41 7.38 0.32 -2.74
C THR A 41 6.63 -0.48 -1.69
N SER A 42 6.53 -1.78 -1.93
CA SER A 42 6.15 -2.76 -0.94
C SER A 42 7.19 -3.88 -0.87
N ASN A 43 7.09 -4.68 0.17
CA ASN A 43 7.80 -5.93 0.34
C ASN A 43 6.99 -6.80 1.33
N PRO A 44 7.34 -8.09 1.49
CA PRO A 44 6.59 -8.98 2.40
C PRO A 44 6.50 -8.47 3.84
N SER A 45 7.53 -7.79 4.36
CA SER A 45 7.51 -7.25 5.73
C SER A 45 6.62 -6.02 5.87
N ILE A 46 6.44 -5.23 4.81
CA ILE A 46 5.48 -4.11 4.80
C ILE A 46 4.05 -4.66 4.87
N PHE A 47 3.73 -5.65 4.04
CA PHE A 47 2.41 -6.28 4.05
C PHE A 47 2.11 -7.04 5.35
N GLU A 48 3.09 -7.73 5.93
CA GLU A 48 2.93 -8.36 7.23
C GLU A 48 2.49 -7.35 8.29
N LYS A 49 3.16 -6.21 8.39
CA LYS A 49 2.78 -5.13 9.33
C LYS A 49 1.43 -4.51 9.00
N ALA A 50 1.10 -4.34 7.73
CA ALA A 50 -0.18 -3.77 7.30
C ALA A 50 -1.35 -4.70 7.66
N ILE A 51 -1.21 -5.99 7.33
CA ILE A 51 -2.26 -6.99 7.53
C ILE A 51 -2.41 -7.36 9.00
N ALA A 52 -1.32 -7.59 9.72
CA ALA A 52 -1.38 -8.01 11.12
C ALA A 52 -1.50 -6.85 12.12
N GLY A 53 -1.10 -5.64 11.72
CA GLY A 53 -1.09 -4.44 12.58
C GLY A 53 -2.34 -3.59 12.47
N SER A 54 -3.39 -4.05 11.79
CA SER A 54 -4.58 -3.26 11.49
C SER A 54 -5.82 -4.15 11.38
N THR A 55 -7.01 -3.54 11.40
CA THR A 55 -8.30 -4.22 11.25
C THR A 55 -8.88 -4.10 9.84
N GLU A 56 -8.20 -3.35 8.98
CA GLU A 56 -8.63 -2.97 7.63
C GLU A 56 -8.74 -4.18 6.69
N TYR A 57 -8.14 -5.31 7.07
CA TYR A 57 -8.14 -6.55 6.31
C TYR A 57 -9.10 -7.60 6.89
N ASP A 58 -9.65 -7.42 8.09
CA ASP A 58 -10.39 -8.46 8.83
C ASP A 58 -11.57 -9.03 8.02
N GLN A 59 -12.37 -8.16 7.40
CA GLN A 59 -13.52 -8.59 6.61
C GLN A 59 -13.09 -9.42 5.38
N ALA A 60 -12.02 -8.99 4.70
CA ALA A 60 -11.49 -9.69 3.54
C ALA A 60 -10.84 -11.01 3.95
N LEU A 61 -10.09 -11.03 5.06
CA LEU A 61 -9.51 -12.23 5.65
C LEU A 61 -10.60 -13.27 5.97
N HIS A 62 -11.67 -12.87 6.67
CA HIS A 62 -12.77 -13.78 6.97
C HIS A 62 -13.41 -14.35 5.70
N SER A 63 -13.68 -13.50 4.71
CA SER A 63 -14.29 -13.94 3.44
C SER A 63 -13.42 -14.95 2.69
N LEU A 64 -12.10 -14.68 2.58
CA LEU A 64 -11.17 -15.58 1.87
C LEU A 64 -10.92 -16.89 2.63
N VAL A 65 -10.98 -16.87 3.97
CA VAL A 65 -10.95 -18.08 4.79
C VAL A 65 -12.21 -18.92 4.57
N ASP A 66 -13.39 -18.28 4.52
CA ASP A 66 -14.68 -18.96 4.27
C ASP A 66 -14.75 -19.56 2.86
N GLU A 67 -14.06 -18.96 1.89
CA GLU A 67 -13.85 -19.50 0.54
C GLU A 67 -12.86 -20.68 0.50
N GLY A 68 -12.17 -20.97 1.60
CA GLY A 68 -11.26 -22.11 1.74
C GLY A 68 -9.88 -21.89 1.13
N LEU A 69 -9.43 -20.64 0.98
CA LEU A 69 -8.10 -20.33 0.46
C LEU A 69 -7.01 -20.64 1.49
N GLU A 70 -5.85 -21.10 1.00
CA GLU A 70 -4.67 -21.31 1.83
C GLU A 70 -4.00 -19.97 2.19
N PRO A 71 -3.27 -19.88 3.33
CA PRO A 71 -2.70 -18.61 3.81
C PRO A 71 -1.86 -17.84 2.78
N GLY A 72 -1.09 -18.55 1.93
CA GLY A 72 -0.31 -17.91 0.87
C GLY A 72 -1.18 -17.26 -0.21
N GLN A 73 -2.29 -17.91 -0.58
CA GLN A 73 -3.24 -17.37 -1.56
C GLN A 73 -4.00 -16.18 -0.99
N ILE A 74 -4.35 -16.23 0.30
CA ILE A 74 -4.95 -15.09 1.01
C ILE A 74 -4.02 -13.89 0.97
N TYR A 75 -2.75 -14.07 1.36
CA TYR A 75 -1.73 -13.02 1.30
C TYR A 75 -1.59 -12.43 -0.11
N GLU A 76 -1.42 -13.27 -1.13
CA GLU A 76 -1.24 -12.81 -2.51
C GLU A 76 -2.48 -12.05 -3.01
N THR A 77 -3.69 -12.51 -2.66
CA THR A 77 -4.94 -11.85 -3.03
C THR A 77 -5.00 -10.45 -2.44
N LEU A 78 -4.76 -10.31 -1.13
CA LEU A 78 -4.79 -9.01 -0.45
C LEU A 78 -3.69 -8.06 -0.97
N ALA A 79 -2.48 -8.58 -1.15
CA ALA A 79 -1.34 -7.81 -1.62
C ALA A 79 -1.54 -7.33 -3.07
N MET A 80 -2.05 -8.20 -3.96
CA MET A 80 -2.34 -7.82 -5.35
C MET A 80 -3.45 -6.79 -5.43
N GLU A 81 -4.50 -6.93 -4.62
CA GLU A 81 -5.60 -5.97 -4.56
C GLU A 81 -5.09 -4.57 -4.20
N ASP A 82 -4.21 -4.46 -3.20
CA ASP A 82 -3.66 -3.19 -2.77
C ASP A 82 -2.69 -2.59 -3.81
N ILE A 83 -1.92 -3.41 -4.54
CA ILE A 83 -0.97 -2.94 -5.56
C ILE A 83 -1.67 -2.48 -6.86
N GLN A 84 -2.84 -3.01 -7.18
CA GLN A 84 -3.58 -2.69 -8.41
C GLN A 84 -4.47 -1.45 -8.32
N ARG A 85 -4.70 -0.94 -7.11
CA ARG A 85 -5.48 0.27 -6.86
C ARG A 85 -4.71 1.52 -7.28
#